data_AF-A0A9E6DPD4-F1
#
_entry.id   AF-A0A9E6DPD4-F1
#
_cell.length_a   1.000
_cell.length_b   1.000
_cell.length_c   1.000
_cell.angle_alpha   90.00
_cell.angle_beta   90.00
_cell.angle_gamma   90.00
#
_symmetry.space_group_name_H-M   'P 1'
#
loop_
_entity.id
_entity.type
_entity.pdbx_description
1 polymer ?
#
loop_
_entity_poly.entity_id
_entity_poly.type
_entity_poly.pdbx_seq_one_letter_code
_entity_poly.pdbx_strand_id
1 'polypeptide(L)' 'MKPDIKKYRKYVDHFDITEEHKIELIHILWNFMENFVDRAFGNDSVQTCLEIKAKKIGQDSPNMLDSKQSK' A
#
# COMPACT_ATOMS: atom_id res chain seq x y z
N MET A 1 14.22 4.38 -2.23
CA MET A 1 15.23 3.68 -3.07
C MET A 1 15.73 4.65 -4.15
N LYS A 2 16.84 4.39 -4.87
CA LYS A 2 17.25 5.25 -6.01
C LYS A 2 16.99 4.52 -7.33
N PRO A 3 16.37 5.17 -8.34
CA PRO A 3 16.12 4.54 -9.64
C PRO A 3 17.42 4.32 -10.43
N ASP A 4 17.47 3.23 -11.20
CA ASP A 4 18.53 3.01 -12.18
C ASP A 4 18.29 3.87 -13.43
N ILE A 5 18.94 5.02 -13.48
CA ILE A 5 18.82 5.98 -14.59
C ILE A 5 19.16 5.35 -15.94
N LYS A 6 20.19 4.49 -16.02
CA LYS A 6 20.61 3.89 -17.30
C LYS A 6 19.54 2.97 -17.87
N LYS A 7 18.84 2.23 -16.99
CA LYS A 7 17.73 1.36 -17.37
C LYS A 7 16.53 2.15 -17.91
N TYR A 8 16.25 3.32 -17.34
CA TYR A 8 15.06 4.11 -17.67
C TYR A 8 15.29 5.19 -18.73
N ARG A 9 16.54 5.59 -18.99
CA ARG A 9 16.90 6.63 -19.97
C ARG A 9 16.30 6.38 -21.36
N LYS A 10 16.27 5.12 -21.81
CA LYS A 10 15.68 4.74 -23.11
C LYS A 10 14.19 5.10 -23.25
N TYR A 11 13.45 5.21 -22.14
CA TYR A 11 12.03 5.58 -22.17
C TYR A 11 11.79 7.08 -22.22
N VAL A 12 12.81 7.89 -21.92
CA VAL A 12 12.73 9.36 -21.95
C VAL A 12 13.57 9.98 -23.07
N ASP A 13 14.25 9.15 -23.85
CA ASP A 13 15.19 9.62 -24.87
C ASP A 13 14.52 10.29 -26.05
N HIS A 14 13.23 10.00 -26.27
CA HIS A 14 12.42 10.60 -27.32
C HIS A 14 11.90 12.00 -26.97
N PHE A 15 12.07 12.46 -25.73
CA PHE A 15 11.70 13.82 -25.34
C PHE A 15 12.80 14.79 -25.76
N ASP A 16 12.40 15.90 -26.39
CA ASP A 16 13.29 17.01 -26.76
C ASP A 16 13.58 17.91 -25.55
N ILE A 17 14.25 17.33 -24.55
CA ILE A 17 14.65 17.99 -23.31
C ILE A 17 16.11 17.68 -23.01
N THR A 18 16.75 18.52 -22.19
CA THR A 18 18.17 18.32 -21.81
C THR A 18 18.34 17.04 -20.99
N GLU A 19 19.57 16.51 -21.00
CA GLU A 19 19.89 15.29 -20.23
C GLU A 19 19.65 15.48 -18.73
N GLU A 20 19.88 16.68 -18.18
CA GLU A 20 19.57 16.94 -16.78
C GLU A 20 18.07 16.79 -16.50
N HIS A 21 17.22 17.34 -17.37
CA HIS A 21 15.76 17.26 -17.22
C HIS A 21 15.24 15.82 -17.45
N LYS A 22 15.86 15.04 -18.34
CA LYS A 22 15.52 13.60 -18.49
C LYS A 22 15.78 12.84 -17.19
N ILE A 23 16.92 13.10 -16.54
CA ILE A 23 17.29 12.48 -15.26
C ILE A 23 16.34 12.91 -14.15
N GLU A 24 16.01 14.20 -14.10
CA GLU A 24 15.05 14.75 -13.14
C GLU A 24 13.67 14.12 -13.30
N LEU A 25 13.18 13.99 -14.54
CA LEU A 25 11.92 13.34 -14.85
C LEU A 25 11.86 11.90 -14.33
N ILE A 26 12.93 11.12 -14.53
CA ILE A 26 13.02 9.75 -14.01
C ILE A 26 12.94 9.73 -12.48
N HIS A 27 13.62 10.65 -11.79
CA HIS A 27 13.56 10.74 -10.33
C HIS A 27 12.16 11.12 -9.82
N ILE A 28 11.49 12.07 -10.48
CA ILE A 28 10.14 12.50 -10.12
C ILE A 28 9.15 11.33 -10.26
N LEU A 29 9.17 10.64 -11.41
CA LEU A 29 8.30 9.48 -11.63
C LEU A 29 8.57 8.37 -10.62
N TRP A 30 9.84 8.09 -10.31
CA TRP A 30 10.20 7.08 -9.33
C TRP A 30 9.63 7.40 -7.94
N ASN A 31 9.83 8.63 -7.47
CA ASN A 31 9.32 9.06 -6.17
C ASN A 31 7.78 9.02 -6.13
N PHE A 32 7.12 9.42 -7.23
CA PHE A 32 5.67 9.30 -7.34
C PHE A 32 5.20 7.84 -7.23
N MET A 33 5.87 6.93 -7.92
CA MET A 33 5.56 5.49 -7.84
C MET A 33 5.84 4.92 -6.44
N GLU A 34 6.91 5.35 -5.76
CA GLU A 34 7.17 4.96 -4.36
C GLU A 34 6.02 5.36 -3.44
N ASN A 35 5.51 6.59 -3.56
CA ASN A 35 4.34 7.03 -2.78
C ASN A 35 3.08 6.20 -3.08
N PHE A 36 2.90 5.77 -4.34
CA PHE A 36 1.79 4.89 -4.72
C PHE A 36 1.92 3.49 -4.13
N VAL A 37 3.13 2.91 -4.18
CA VAL A 37 3.42 1.61 -3.58
C VAL A 37 3.26 1.69 -2.06
N ASP A 38 3.80 2.72 -1.43
CA ASP A 38 3.65 2.95 0.02
C ASP A 38 2.19 3.12 0.42
N ARG A 39 1.35 3.72 -0.42
CA ARG A 39 -0.09 3.84 -0.14
C ARG A 39 -0.89 2.56 -0.42
N ALA A 40 -0.51 1.80 -1.46
CA ALA A 40 -1.20 0.57 -1.85
C ALA A 40 -0.84 -0.62 -0.97
N PHE A 41 0.39 -0.65 -0.44
CA PHE A 41 0.91 -1.71 0.43
C PHE A 41 1.10 -1.26 1.88
N GLY A 42 1.15 0.04 2.16
CA GLY A 42 1.05 0.55 3.51
C GLY A 42 -0.36 0.33 4.00
N ASN A 43 -0.51 -0.40 5.10
CA ASN A 43 -1.77 -0.67 5.77
C ASN A 43 -2.53 0.66 5.90
N ASP A 44 -3.53 0.87 5.05
CA ASP A 44 -4.35 2.07 5.09
C ASP A 44 -4.88 2.18 6.53
N SER A 45 -4.68 3.32 7.19
CA SER A 45 -5.10 3.50 8.58
C SER A 45 -6.61 3.28 8.72
N VAL A 46 -7.38 3.53 7.66
CA VAL A 46 -8.81 3.22 7.58
C VAL A 46 -9.03 1.70 7.52
N GLN A 47 -8.26 0.97 6.71
CA GLN A 47 -8.39 -0.48 6.56
C GLN A 47 -7.92 -1.22 7.83
N THR A 48 -6.86 -0.74 8.46
CA THR A 48 -6.40 -1.15 9.80
C THR A 48 -7.50 -0.93 10.85
N CYS A 49 -8.15 0.25 10.84
CA CYS A 49 -9.21 0.58 11.78
C CYS A 49 -10.47 -0.30 11.56
N LEU A 50 -10.83 -0.55 10.31
CA LEU A 50 -11.93 -1.45 9.95
C LEU A 50 -11.65 -2.90 10.36
N GLU A 51 -10.42 -3.39 10.15
CA GLU A 51 -10.00 -4.72 10.61
C GLU A 51 -10.02 -4.84 12.14
N ILE A 52 -9.56 -3.82 12.87
CA ILE A 52 -9.64 -3.78 14.35
C ILE A 52 -11.10 -3.78 14.81
N LYS A 53 -11.97 -3.03 14.13
CA LYS A 53 -13.41 -2.98 14.46
C LYS A 53 -14.09 -4.32 14.17
N ALA A 54 -13.78 -4.96 13.04
CA ALA A 54 -14.28 -6.29 12.69
C ALA A 54 -13.85 -7.36 13.71
N LYS A 55 -12.61 -7.29 14.21
CA LYS A 55 -12.10 -8.21 15.23
C LYS A 55 -12.77 -8.05 16.60
N LYS A 56 -13.18 -6.83 16.97
CA LYS A 56 -13.94 -6.58 18.22
C LYS A 56 -15.38 -7.10 18.17
N ILE A 57 -16.03 -7.06 17.01
CA ILE A 57 -17.44 -7.50 16.86
C ILE A 57 -17.57 -9.04 16.95
N GLY A 58 -16.50 -9.79 16.69
CA GLY A 58 -16.50 -11.26 16.76
C GLY A 58 -16.27 -11.88 18.15
N GLN A 59 -15.99 -11.09 19.20
CA GLN A 59 -15.74 -11.60 20.56
C GLN A 59 -16.92 -11.46 21.53
N ASP A 60 -18.03 -10.85 21.12
CA ASP A 60 -19.29 -10.88 21.87
C ASP A 60 -20.17 -12.04 21.38
N SER A 61 -19.67 -13.28 21.48
CA SER A 61 -20.57 -14.44 21.54
C SER A 61 -20.94 -14.66 23.00
N PRO A 62 -22.20 -14.40 23.41
CA PRO A 62 -22.65 -14.86 24.72
C PRO A 62 -22.63 -16.38 24.69
N ASN A 63 -21.90 -17.00 25.62
CA ASN A 63 -21.90 -18.44 25.86
C ASN A 63 -23.34 -18.95 25.99
N MET A 64 -23.92 -19.40 24.88
CA MET A 64 -25.06 -20.30 24.83
C MET A 64 -24.47 -21.70 24.84
N LEU A 65 -24.74 -22.46 25.91
CA LEU A 65 -24.81 -23.93 26.03
C LEU A 65 -24.21 -24.40 27.38
N ASP A 66 -25.06 -24.66 28.36
CA ASP A 66 -25.08 -26.00 28.94
C ASP A 66 -26.53 -26.43 29.20
N SER A 67 -26.98 -27.38 28.40
CA SER A 67 -28.22 -28.11 28.58
C SER A 67 -27.94 -29.32 29.44
N LYS A 68 -28.35 -29.32 30.71
CA LYS A 68 -28.66 -30.57 31.43
C LYS A 68 -29.92 -30.44 32.25
N GLN A 69 -31.03 -30.73 31.59
CA GLN A 69 -32.18 -31.33 32.23
C GLN A 69 -31.96 -32.84 32.23
N SER A 70 -31.77 -33.43 33.41
CA SER A 70 -32.00 -34.85 33.62
C SER A 70 -32.52 -35.08 35.03
N LYS A 71 -33.71 -35.65 35.06
CA LYS A 71 -34.52 -36.22 36.15
C LYS A 71 -33.85 -36.48 37.49
#